data_AF-A0A971A1P9-F1
#
_entry.id   AF-A0A971A1P9-F1
#
_cell.length_a   1.000
_cell.length_b   1.000
_cell.length_c   1.000
_cell.angle_alpha   90.00
_cell.angle_beta   90.00
_cell.angle_gamma   90.00
#
_symmetry.space_group_name_H-M   'P 1'
#
loop_
_entity.id
_entity.type
_entity.pdbx_description
1 polymer ?
#
loop_
_entity_poly.entity_id
_entity_poly.type
_entity_poly.pdbx_seq_one_letter_code
_entity_poly.pdbx_strand_id
1 'polypeptide(L)'
;MSRRSLVCLVMLLVCVFIPVSGRAGEVLTCVSPDGRNVVSVTLVDGAPRYDVTCAGNALIRDSALGLNLDDQPFGAFEIVGTQTGSADTTWKPVVGECEIVRDCYHHLTVELEERTEPKRRLHIEFRAYDEGVAFRYVLPEQPALDGATASSEATEFRFADDFGAYPIASTEAHYSETPTPIRECTSVLIPLTIE
;
A
#
# COMPACT_ATOMS: atom_id res chain seq x y z
N MET A 1 48.92 33.61 -53.22
CA MET A 1 47.65 34.12 -52.64
C MET A 1 46.73 32.92 -52.54
N SER A 2 46.20 32.45 -51.40
CA SER A 2 45.82 33.06 -50.13
C SER A 2 45.78 31.93 -49.08
N ARG A 3 46.44 32.10 -47.93
CA ARG A 3 46.32 31.23 -46.76
C ARG A 3 45.06 31.65 -45.99
N ARG A 4 44.15 30.72 -45.71
CA ARG A 4 43.04 30.93 -44.76
C ARG A 4 43.26 30.00 -43.57
N SER A 5 43.68 30.57 -42.45
CA SER A 5 43.81 29.88 -41.17
C SER A 5 42.43 29.63 -40.58
N LEU A 6 42.07 28.36 -40.38
CA LEU A 6 40.83 27.95 -39.71
C LEU A 6 41.13 27.86 -38.20
N VAL A 7 40.63 28.82 -37.42
CA VAL A 7 40.71 28.79 -35.95
C VAL A 7 39.60 27.85 -35.47
N CYS A 8 39.99 26.70 -34.91
CA CYS A 8 39.08 25.72 -34.33
C CYS A 8 38.74 26.15 -32.89
N LEU A 9 37.56 26.74 -32.69
CA LEU A 9 37.07 27.14 -31.37
C LEU A 9 36.53 25.89 -30.65
N VAL A 10 37.31 25.36 -29.70
CA VAL A 10 36.87 24.28 -28.81
C VAL A 10 35.95 24.86 -27.75
N MET A 11 34.64 24.60 -27.86
CA MET A 11 33.66 24.94 -26.83
C MET A 11 33.57 23.77 -25.84
N LEU A 12 34.23 23.91 -24.69
CA LEU A 12 34.20 22.92 -23.62
C LEU A 12 32.85 23.01 -22.89
N LEU A 13 31.92 22.10 -23.19
CA LEU A 13 30.65 21.97 -22.49
C LEU A 13 30.91 21.34 -21.12
N VAL A 14 30.93 22.14 -20.05
CA VAL A 14 31.03 21.66 -18.67
C VAL A 14 29.64 21.17 -18.24
N CYS A 15 29.40 19.86 -18.32
CA CYS A 15 28.25 19.21 -17.71
C CYS A 15 28.43 19.23 -16.19
N VAL A 16 27.80 20.19 -15.51
CA VAL A 16 27.65 20.15 -14.06
C VAL A 16 26.68 19.01 -13.73
N PHE A 17 27.24 17.86 -13.33
CA PHE A 17 26.46 16.79 -12.71
C PHE A 17 26.00 17.28 -11.34
N ILE A 18 24.74 17.72 -11.25
CA ILE A 18 24.06 17.91 -9.97
C ILE A 18 23.62 16.52 -9.52
N PRO A 19 24.18 15.93 -8.45
CA PRO A 19 23.61 14.71 -7.89
C PRO A 19 22.25 15.08 -7.27
N VAL A 20 21.17 14.67 -7.93
CA VAL A 20 19.86 14.54 -7.28
C VAL A 20 19.98 13.37 -6.31
N SER A 21 20.42 13.66 -5.08
CA SER A 21 20.36 12.72 -3.97
C SER A 21 18.97 12.79 -3.34
N GLY A 22 17.98 12.24 -4.03
CA GLY A 22 16.79 11.70 -3.38
C GLY A 22 16.99 10.20 -3.28
N ARG A 23 17.22 9.65 -2.07
CA ARG A 23 17.06 8.20 -1.89
C ARG A 23 15.57 7.93 -2.06
N ALA A 24 15.16 7.52 -3.25
CA ALA A 24 13.89 6.82 -3.39
C ALA A 24 13.97 5.62 -2.43
N GLY A 25 13.04 5.57 -1.48
CA GLY A 25 12.92 4.43 -0.57
C GLY A 25 12.75 3.14 -1.38
N GLU A 26 13.15 2.01 -0.80
CA GLU A 26 12.86 0.72 -1.40
C GLU A 26 11.35 0.57 -1.60
N VAL A 27 10.94 0.23 -2.83
CA VAL A 27 9.54 -0.02 -3.19
C VAL A 27 9.36 -1.53 -3.30
N LEU A 28 8.58 -2.10 -2.40
CA LEU A 28 8.17 -3.50 -2.46
C LEU A 28 6.83 -3.59 -3.20
N THR A 29 6.62 -4.66 -3.98
CA THR A 29 5.40 -4.81 -4.77
C THR A 29 4.79 -6.20 -4.63
N CYS A 30 3.47 -6.26 -4.69
CA CYS A 30 2.69 -7.49 -4.82
C CYS A 30 1.73 -7.33 -6.00
N VAL A 31 1.84 -8.21 -6.98
CA VAL A 31 1.12 -8.15 -8.26
C VAL A 31 0.18 -9.33 -8.35
N SER A 32 -1.08 -9.14 -8.75
CA SER A 32 -2.05 -10.23 -8.94
C SER A 32 -1.60 -11.26 -9.98
N PRO A 33 -2.13 -12.49 -9.97
CA PRO A 33 -1.86 -13.50 -10.98
C PRO A 33 -2.02 -13.01 -12.44
N ASP A 34 -3.06 -12.21 -12.72
CA ASP A 34 -3.32 -11.62 -14.04
C ASP A 34 -2.50 -10.35 -14.35
N GLY A 35 -1.73 -9.86 -13.38
CA GLY A 35 -0.90 -8.66 -13.52
C GLY A 35 -1.63 -7.32 -13.40
N ARG A 36 -2.95 -7.31 -13.18
CA ARG A 36 -3.74 -6.06 -13.21
C ARG A 36 -3.69 -5.31 -11.89
N ASN A 37 -3.80 -5.98 -10.76
CA ASN A 37 -3.81 -5.34 -9.45
C ASN A 37 -2.40 -5.34 -8.88
N VAL A 38 -1.91 -4.16 -8.50
CA VAL A 38 -0.58 -3.99 -7.93
C VAL A 38 -0.69 -3.19 -6.65
N VAL A 39 -0.22 -3.77 -5.54
CA VAL A 39 0.07 -3.04 -4.31
C VAL A 39 1.55 -2.68 -4.31
N SER A 40 1.87 -1.42 -4.05
CA SER A 40 3.23 -0.95 -3.80
C SER A 40 3.36 -0.49 -2.36
N VAL A 41 4.45 -0.84 -1.69
CA VAL A 41 4.70 -0.52 -0.28
C VAL A 41 6.05 0.17 -0.15
N THR A 42 6.08 1.26 0.61
CA THR A 42 7.29 2.05 0.87
C THR A 42 7.36 2.48 2.33
N LEU A 43 8.57 2.75 2.82
CA LEU A 43 8.77 3.50 4.06
C LEU A 43 9.13 4.95 3.73
N VAL A 44 8.31 5.89 4.20
CA VAL A 44 8.60 7.32 4.17
C VAL A 44 8.97 7.77 5.58
N ASP A 45 10.23 8.13 5.79
CA ASP A 45 10.80 8.43 7.12
C ASP A 45 10.57 7.31 8.16
N GLY A 46 10.46 6.07 7.69
CA GLY A 46 10.18 4.89 8.52
C GLY A 46 8.69 4.61 8.76
N ALA A 47 7.78 5.46 8.29
CA ALA A 47 6.34 5.17 8.33
C ALA A 47 5.92 4.36 7.08
N PRO A 48 5.25 3.20 7.23
CA PRO A 48 4.79 2.41 6.10
C PRO A 48 3.63 3.06 5.39
N ARG A 49 3.72 3.09 4.06
CA ARG A 49 2.72 3.65 3.15
C ARG A 49 2.49 2.71 1.98
N TYR A 50 1.30 2.76 1.41
CA TYR A 50 0.95 1.95 0.25
C TYR A 50 0.19 2.71 -0.83
N ASP A 51 0.32 2.20 -2.04
CA ASP A 51 -0.41 2.59 -3.24
C ASP A 51 -1.06 1.35 -3.86
N VAL A 52 -2.18 1.53 -4.53
CA VAL A 52 -2.87 0.47 -5.29
C VAL A 52 -3.17 0.96 -6.70
N THR A 53 -2.79 0.16 -7.70
CA THR A 53 -3.21 0.36 -9.08
C THR A 53 -3.98 -0.84 -9.61
N CYS A 54 -4.96 -0.59 -10.49
CA CYS A 54 -5.65 -1.61 -11.26
C CYS A 54 -5.52 -1.31 -12.75
N ALA A 55 -4.96 -2.24 -13.52
CA ALA A 55 -4.68 -2.10 -14.95
C ALA A 55 -3.92 -0.80 -15.30
N GLY A 56 -2.99 -0.39 -14.43
CA GLY A 56 -2.20 0.83 -14.56
C GLY A 56 -2.88 2.12 -14.09
N ASN A 57 -4.16 2.09 -13.73
CA ASN A 57 -4.86 3.23 -13.15
C ASN A 57 -4.66 3.25 -11.63
N ALA A 58 -4.26 4.40 -11.08
CA ALA A 58 -4.15 4.55 -9.64
C ALA A 58 -5.54 4.60 -9.00
N LEU A 59 -5.74 3.80 -7.95
CA LEU A 59 -6.97 3.76 -7.16
C LEU A 59 -6.75 4.33 -5.75
N ILE A 60 -5.65 3.92 -5.11
CA ILE A 60 -5.22 4.40 -3.80
C ILE A 60 -3.80 4.95 -3.93
N ARG A 61 -3.52 6.09 -3.29
CA ARG A 61 -2.21 6.74 -3.32
C ARG A 61 -1.72 7.11 -1.93
N ASP A 62 -0.42 7.01 -1.69
CA ASP A 62 0.25 7.59 -0.51
C ASP A 62 -0.53 7.39 0.80
N SER A 63 -1.06 6.18 1.01
CA SER A 63 -1.96 5.90 2.14
C SER A 63 -1.18 5.33 3.31
N ALA A 64 -1.36 5.89 4.50
CA ALA A 64 -0.68 5.41 5.68
C ALA A 64 -1.18 4.02 6.11
N LEU A 65 -0.24 3.23 6.63
CA LEU A 65 -0.52 2.02 7.41
C LEU A 65 -0.06 2.30 8.84
N GLY A 66 -0.91 2.02 9.83
CA GLY A 66 -0.59 2.31 11.21
C GLY A 66 -1.56 1.67 12.20
N LEU A 67 -1.02 1.19 13.31
CA LEU A 67 -1.75 0.62 14.43
C LEU A 67 -1.20 1.26 15.71
N ASN A 68 -2.08 1.62 16.64
CA ASN A 68 -1.69 2.14 17.94
C ASN A 68 -1.94 1.07 19.00
N LEU A 69 -0.93 0.83 19.84
CA LEU A 69 -0.98 -0.10 20.96
C LEU A 69 -0.85 0.69 22.26
N ASP A 70 -1.76 0.45 23.20
CA ASP A 70 -1.81 1.15 24.50
C ASP A 70 -1.75 2.69 24.35
N ASP A 71 -2.50 3.21 23.37
CA ASP A 71 -2.56 4.62 22.99
C ASP A 71 -1.24 5.23 22.49
N GLN A 72 -0.30 4.38 22.08
CA GLN A 72 0.97 4.79 21.49
C GLN A 72 1.11 4.29 20.04
N PRO A 73 1.48 5.16 19.09
CA PRO A 73 1.83 4.72 17.75
C PRO A 73 3.16 3.96 17.76
N PHE A 74 3.42 3.23 16.68
CA PHE A 74 4.78 2.80 16.37
C PHE A 74 5.66 4.00 15.96
N GLY A 75 6.95 3.91 16.28
CA GLY A 75 7.99 4.80 15.82
C GLY A 75 8.44 4.47 14.40
N ALA A 76 9.54 5.12 13.98
CA ALA A 76 10.11 4.91 12.65
C ALA A 76 10.62 3.48 12.49
N PHE A 77 10.12 2.77 11.49
CA PHE A 77 10.52 1.41 11.16
C PHE A 77 11.72 1.35 10.21
N GLU A 78 12.37 0.20 10.20
CA GLU A 78 13.15 -0.32 9.08
C GLU A 78 12.56 -1.66 8.62
N ILE A 79 12.79 -2.02 7.35
CA ILE A 79 12.40 -3.32 6.82
C ILE A 79 13.51 -4.30 7.19
N VAL A 80 13.16 -5.31 8.00
CA VAL A 80 14.11 -6.35 8.44
C VAL A 80 13.96 -7.66 7.67
N GLY A 81 12.86 -7.82 6.93
CA GLY A 81 12.59 -9.01 6.13
C GLY A 81 11.43 -8.83 5.17
N THR A 82 11.42 -9.66 4.12
CA THR A 82 10.32 -9.75 3.17
C THR A 82 10.09 -11.21 2.80
N GLN A 83 8.82 -11.61 2.71
CA GLN A 83 8.46 -12.95 2.21
C GLN A 83 7.45 -12.80 1.07
N THR A 84 7.70 -13.48 -0.05
CA THR A 84 6.80 -13.46 -1.22
C THR A 84 6.43 -14.87 -1.61
N GLY A 85 5.25 -15.03 -2.21
CA GLY A 85 4.84 -16.31 -2.76
C GLY A 85 3.49 -16.24 -3.46
N SER A 86 2.94 -17.41 -3.76
CA SER A 86 1.69 -17.58 -4.47
C SER A 86 0.89 -18.73 -3.85
N ALA A 87 -0.43 -18.60 -3.85
CA ALA A 87 -1.35 -19.68 -3.57
C ALA A 87 -2.30 -19.87 -4.75
N ASP A 88 -2.63 -21.12 -5.05
CA ASP A 88 -3.74 -21.50 -5.91
C ASP A 88 -4.35 -22.77 -5.34
N THR A 89 -5.41 -22.59 -4.56
CA THR A 89 -6.06 -23.67 -3.83
C THR A 89 -7.57 -23.56 -3.98
N THR A 90 -8.28 -24.61 -3.56
CA THR A 90 -9.74 -24.64 -3.57
C THR A 90 -10.26 -25.20 -2.26
N TRP A 91 -11.38 -24.69 -1.79
CA TRP A 91 -12.08 -25.21 -0.61
C TRP A 91 -13.58 -25.31 -0.86
N LYS A 92 -14.26 -26.19 -0.10
CA LYS A 92 -15.71 -26.36 -0.16
C LYS A 92 -16.35 -25.78 1.10
N PRO A 93 -17.23 -24.77 1.02
CA PRO A 93 -17.98 -24.29 2.17
C PRO A 93 -18.96 -25.35 2.66
N VAL A 94 -19.23 -25.35 3.97
CA VAL A 94 -20.29 -26.18 4.56
C VAL A 94 -21.67 -25.71 4.06
N VAL A 95 -21.85 -24.39 3.98
CA VAL A 95 -23.01 -23.71 3.40
C VAL A 95 -22.49 -22.45 2.69
N GLY A 96 -22.94 -22.19 1.47
CA GLY A 96 -22.54 -21.01 0.70
C GLY A 96 -23.22 -20.96 -0.66
N GLU A 97 -23.03 -19.85 -1.37
CA GLU A 97 -23.55 -19.62 -2.73
C GLU A 97 -22.84 -20.46 -3.80
N CYS A 98 -21.61 -20.88 -3.53
CA CYS A 98 -20.76 -21.67 -4.43
C CYS A 98 -20.42 -23.04 -3.80
N GLU A 99 -20.39 -24.11 -4.61
CA GLU A 99 -19.97 -25.44 -4.15
C GLU A 99 -18.45 -25.51 -3.87
N ILE A 100 -17.66 -24.79 -4.68
CA ILE A 100 -16.21 -24.73 -4.61
C ILE A 100 -15.79 -23.28 -4.72
N VAL A 101 -14.96 -22.82 -3.81
CA VAL A 101 -14.34 -21.49 -3.83
C VAL A 101 -12.86 -21.66 -4.13
N ARG A 102 -12.35 -20.93 -5.12
CA ARG A 102 -10.92 -20.87 -5.46
C ARG A 102 -10.27 -19.73 -4.68
N ASP A 103 -9.13 -19.99 -4.07
CA ASP A 103 -8.28 -19.01 -3.39
C ASP A 103 -6.96 -18.93 -4.16
N CYS A 104 -6.85 -17.96 -5.06
CA CYS A 104 -5.70 -17.78 -5.96
C CYS A 104 -5.17 -16.35 -5.87
N TYR A 105 -3.96 -16.18 -5.35
CA TYR A 105 -3.34 -14.87 -5.13
C TYR A 105 -1.82 -14.97 -5.09
N HIS A 106 -1.17 -13.83 -5.28
CA HIS A 106 0.22 -13.64 -4.83
C HIS A 106 0.23 -12.92 -3.49
N HIS A 107 1.24 -13.15 -2.67
CA HIS A 107 1.38 -12.51 -1.36
C HIS A 107 2.75 -11.87 -1.16
N LEU A 108 2.76 -10.86 -0.29
CA LEU A 108 3.94 -10.18 0.21
C LEU A 108 3.77 -9.95 1.71
N THR A 109 4.69 -10.45 2.52
CA THR A 109 4.82 -10.09 3.94
C THR A 109 5.98 -9.13 4.07
N VAL A 110 5.73 -7.94 4.62
CA VAL A 110 6.76 -6.96 4.98
C VAL A 110 6.98 -7.04 6.48
N GLU A 111 8.19 -7.40 6.91
CA GLU A 111 8.57 -7.51 8.31
C GLU A 111 9.27 -6.22 8.73
N LEU A 112 8.67 -5.50 9.70
CA LEU A 112 9.14 -4.21 10.18
C LEU A 112 9.62 -4.31 11.63
N GLU A 113 10.70 -3.59 11.96
CA GLU A 113 11.19 -3.39 13.33
C GLU A 113 11.40 -1.89 13.58
N GLU A 114 10.95 -1.38 14.73
CA GLU A 114 11.24 0.01 15.12
C GLU A 114 12.76 0.20 15.24
N ARG A 115 13.29 1.30 14.69
CA ARG A 115 14.73 1.60 14.72
C ARG A 115 15.26 1.84 16.12
N THR A 116 14.39 2.23 17.05
CA THR A 116 14.72 2.57 18.43
C THR A 116 14.07 1.61 19.39
N GLU A 117 14.67 1.47 20.58
CA GLU A 117 14.05 0.73 21.68
C GLU A 117 12.60 1.20 21.92
N PRO A 118 11.66 0.28 22.18
CA PRO A 118 11.90 -1.13 22.49
C PRO A 118 11.95 -2.07 21.27
N LYS A 119 12.17 -1.54 20.06
CA LYS A 119 12.30 -2.31 18.81
C LYS A 119 11.09 -3.20 18.54
N ARG A 120 9.87 -2.66 18.70
CA ARG A 120 8.66 -3.44 18.46
C ARG A 120 8.62 -3.85 16.99
N ARG A 121 8.18 -5.08 16.77
CA ARG A 121 8.04 -5.68 15.44
C ARG A 121 6.58 -5.70 15.01
N LEU A 122 6.34 -5.38 13.76
CA LEU A 122 5.04 -5.41 13.11
C LEU A 122 5.22 -6.02 11.72
N HIS A 123 4.42 -7.00 11.35
CA HIS A 123 4.38 -7.51 10.00
C HIS A 123 3.13 -7.01 9.31
N ILE A 124 3.23 -6.74 8.00
CA ILE A 124 2.08 -6.40 7.16
C ILE A 124 2.03 -7.44 6.04
N GLU A 125 0.96 -8.22 6.02
CA GLU A 125 0.74 -9.24 4.99
C GLU A 125 -0.24 -8.72 3.95
N PHE A 126 0.20 -8.69 2.69
CA PHE A 126 -0.60 -8.33 1.53
C PHE A 126 -0.93 -9.57 0.71
N ARG A 127 -2.13 -9.58 0.13
CA ARG A 127 -2.54 -10.52 -0.91
C ARG A 127 -3.10 -9.74 -2.10
N ALA A 128 -2.64 -10.06 -3.29
CA ALA A 128 -3.17 -9.54 -4.55
C ALA A 128 -3.89 -10.65 -5.31
N TYR A 129 -5.20 -10.50 -5.44
CA TYR A 129 -6.11 -11.31 -6.24
C TYR A 129 -6.39 -10.62 -7.57
N ASP A 130 -6.94 -11.34 -8.55
CA ASP A 130 -7.36 -10.73 -9.84
C ASP A 130 -8.55 -9.76 -9.64
N GLU A 131 -9.35 -9.99 -8.60
CA GLU A 131 -10.53 -9.17 -8.24
C GLU A 131 -10.24 -8.06 -7.24
N GLY A 132 -9.07 -8.04 -6.60
CA GLY A 132 -8.76 -7.00 -5.62
C GLY A 132 -7.50 -7.27 -4.79
N VAL A 133 -7.29 -6.41 -3.79
CA VAL A 133 -6.14 -6.50 -2.88
C VAL A 133 -6.62 -6.48 -1.44
N ALA A 134 -5.93 -7.21 -0.58
CA ALA A 134 -6.19 -7.26 0.84
C ALA A 134 -4.89 -7.15 1.62
N PHE A 135 -4.97 -6.61 2.84
CA PHE A 135 -3.85 -6.65 3.76
C PHE A 135 -4.31 -6.80 5.21
N ARG A 136 -3.39 -7.24 6.08
CA ARG A 136 -3.59 -7.28 7.53
C ARG A 136 -2.30 -7.02 8.29
N TYR A 137 -2.46 -6.51 9.49
CA TYR A 137 -1.38 -6.43 10.48
C TYR A 137 -1.21 -7.77 11.20
N VAL A 138 0.04 -8.17 11.41
CA VAL A 138 0.39 -9.32 12.25
C VAL A 138 1.39 -8.83 13.29
N LEU A 139 1.05 -9.01 14.57
CA LEU A 139 1.92 -8.71 15.70
C LEU A 139 2.63 -10.02 16.09
N PRO A 140 3.89 -10.24 15.67
CA PRO A 140 4.60 -11.45 16.06
C PRO A 140 4.85 -11.45 17.58
N GLU A 141 4.88 -12.64 18.18
CA GLU A 141 5.17 -12.81 19.60
C GLU A 141 6.54 -12.18 19.95
N GLN A 142 6.56 -11.32 20.96
CA GLN A 142 7.75 -10.59 21.37
C GLN A 142 7.58 -10.02 22.80
N PRO A 143 8.68 -9.90 23.58
CA PRO A 143 8.59 -9.37 24.94
C PRO A 143 8.04 -7.94 25.03
N ALA A 144 8.34 -7.09 24.04
CA ALA A 144 7.95 -5.69 24.04
C ALA A 144 6.43 -5.45 23.87
N LEU A 145 5.67 -6.49 23.50
CA LEU A 145 4.22 -6.42 23.29
C LEU A 145 3.44 -7.35 24.21
N ASP A 146 4.06 -7.92 25.25
CA ASP A 146 3.37 -8.79 26.19
C ASP A 146 2.24 -8.02 26.91
N GLY A 147 1.00 -8.49 26.75
CA GLY A 147 -0.19 -7.83 27.30
C GLY A 147 -0.64 -6.55 26.61
N ALA A 148 -0.03 -6.16 25.47
CA ALA A 148 -0.40 -4.94 24.76
C ALA A 148 -1.83 -4.99 24.19
N THR A 149 -2.54 -3.87 24.23
CA THR A 149 -3.90 -3.74 23.70
C THR A 149 -3.92 -2.85 22.46
N ALA A 150 -4.52 -3.31 21.36
CA ALA A 150 -4.78 -2.45 20.20
C ALA A 150 -5.85 -1.42 20.55
N SER A 151 -5.49 -0.13 20.51
CA SER A 151 -6.40 0.95 20.92
C SER A 151 -7.01 1.73 19.76
N SER A 152 -6.28 1.87 18.64
CA SER A 152 -6.80 2.49 17.42
C SER A 152 -6.01 2.08 16.18
N GLU A 153 -6.61 2.26 15.01
CA GLU A 153 -6.00 2.02 13.71
C GLU A 153 -5.94 3.33 12.93
N ALA A 154 -4.77 3.61 12.34
CA ALA A 154 -4.49 4.83 11.58
C ALA A 154 -4.34 4.54 10.07
N THR A 155 -4.83 3.38 9.62
CA THR A 155 -4.88 3.01 8.21
C THR A 155 -5.69 4.02 7.40
N GLU A 156 -5.15 4.44 6.26
CA GLU A 156 -5.83 5.32 5.34
C GLU A 156 -6.18 4.60 4.03
N PHE A 157 -7.20 5.12 3.36
CA PHE A 157 -7.55 4.80 1.98
C PHE A 157 -7.71 6.12 1.22
N ARG A 158 -6.60 6.72 0.80
CA ARG A 158 -6.63 7.97 0.03
C ARG A 158 -6.84 7.66 -1.44
N PHE A 159 -8.07 7.88 -1.88
CA PHE A 159 -8.47 7.67 -3.27
C PHE A 159 -7.70 8.59 -4.22
N ALA A 160 -7.34 8.04 -5.38
CA ALA A 160 -6.55 8.74 -6.39
C ALA A 160 -7.31 9.85 -7.12
N ASP A 161 -8.64 9.81 -7.07
CA ASP A 161 -9.58 10.77 -7.67
C ASP A 161 -10.85 10.89 -6.82
N ASP A 162 -11.73 11.84 -7.19
CA ASP A 162 -13.04 12.05 -6.59
C ASP A 162 -14.09 11.11 -7.19
N PHE A 163 -13.93 9.82 -6.91
CA PHE A 163 -14.78 8.75 -7.40
C PHE A 163 -16.23 8.85 -6.91
N GLY A 164 -17.15 8.24 -7.64
CA GLY A 164 -18.53 8.10 -7.22
C GLY A 164 -18.66 7.02 -6.15
N ALA A 165 -19.38 7.28 -5.05
CA ALA A 165 -19.54 6.34 -3.96
C ALA A 165 -21.02 6.11 -3.61
N TYR A 166 -21.32 4.93 -3.09
CA TYR A 166 -22.66 4.55 -2.65
C TYR A 166 -22.67 4.34 -1.13
N PRO A 167 -22.70 5.41 -0.32
CA PRO A 167 -22.63 5.30 1.13
C PRO A 167 -23.98 4.97 1.77
N ILE A 168 -23.94 4.31 2.92
CA ILE A 168 -25.06 4.20 3.85
C ILE A 168 -24.67 4.74 5.23
N ALA A 169 -25.60 5.43 5.87
CA ALA A 169 -25.37 6.09 7.16
C ALA A 169 -25.63 5.17 8.37
N SER A 170 -26.39 4.10 8.19
CA SER A 170 -26.75 3.16 9.25
C SER A 170 -27.02 1.77 8.70
N THR A 171 -26.98 0.77 9.59
CA THR A 171 -27.45 -0.57 9.28
C THR A 171 -28.89 -0.50 8.77
N GLU A 172 -29.20 -1.24 7.70
CA GLU A 172 -30.51 -1.28 7.03
C GLU A 172 -30.92 -0.02 6.23
N ALA A 173 -30.05 0.98 6.09
CA ALA A 173 -30.31 2.08 5.18
C ALA A 173 -30.28 1.61 3.71
N HIS A 174 -31.06 2.29 2.86
CA HIS A 174 -31.05 2.04 1.41
C HIS A 174 -29.90 2.78 0.75
N TYR A 175 -29.26 2.13 -0.23
CA TYR A 175 -28.31 2.81 -1.11
C TYR A 175 -29.04 3.82 -2.00
N SER A 176 -28.38 4.94 -2.25
CA SER A 176 -28.78 5.87 -3.31
C SER A 176 -28.60 5.21 -4.67
N GLU A 177 -29.48 5.51 -5.63
CA GLU A 177 -29.31 5.10 -7.03
C GLU A 177 -28.26 5.95 -7.75
N THR A 178 -28.00 7.16 -7.27
CA THR A 178 -26.96 8.06 -7.81
C THR A 178 -25.75 8.09 -6.88
N PRO A 179 -24.52 8.00 -7.42
CA PRO A 179 -23.32 8.07 -6.60
C PRO A 179 -23.14 9.47 -6.00
N THR A 180 -22.64 9.49 -4.77
CA THR A 180 -22.17 10.70 -4.10
C THR A 180 -20.65 10.80 -4.28
N PRO A 181 -20.08 11.96 -4.65
CA PRO A 181 -18.63 12.12 -4.71
C PRO A 181 -17.96 11.70 -3.39
N ILE A 182 -16.89 10.93 -3.45
CA ILE A 182 -16.24 10.38 -2.26
C ILE A 182 -15.76 11.48 -1.30
N ARG A 183 -15.38 12.66 -1.82
CA ARG A 183 -15.00 13.81 -0.98
C ARG A 183 -16.13 14.32 -0.08
N GLU A 184 -17.38 14.03 -0.40
CA GLU A 184 -18.56 14.42 0.38
C GLU A 184 -18.95 13.37 1.43
N CYS A 185 -18.35 12.18 1.37
CA CYS A 185 -18.56 11.10 2.34
C CYS A 185 -17.71 11.34 3.60
N THR A 186 -18.33 11.73 4.71
CA THR A 186 -17.61 12.06 5.96
C THR A 186 -17.51 10.91 6.95
N SER A 187 -18.55 10.09 7.05
CA SER A 187 -18.60 8.86 7.86
C SER A 187 -19.61 7.91 7.24
N VAL A 188 -19.17 6.70 6.93
CA VAL A 188 -19.94 5.72 6.16
C VAL A 188 -19.73 4.34 6.78
N LEU A 189 -20.72 3.46 6.64
CA LEU A 189 -20.53 2.05 6.98
C LEU A 189 -19.89 1.31 5.82
N ILE A 190 -19.16 0.24 6.16
CA ILE A 190 -18.65 -0.74 5.21
C ILE A 190 -19.66 -1.91 5.06
N PRO A 191 -19.75 -2.55 3.88
CA PRO A 191 -18.98 -2.27 2.66
C PRO A 191 -19.40 -0.95 2.00
N LEU A 192 -18.40 -0.19 1.52
CA LEU A 192 -18.58 1.01 0.70
C LEU A 192 -18.18 0.68 -0.73
N THR A 193 -19.09 0.85 -1.68
CA THR A 193 -18.83 0.64 -3.12
C THR A 193 -18.51 1.97 -3.79
N ILE A 194 -17.51 1.95 -4.69
CA ILE A 194 -16.95 3.13 -5.37
C ILE A 194 -16.78 2.84 -6.87
N GLU A 195 -17.04 3.81 -7.75
CA GLU A 195 -16.92 3.74 -9.22
C GLU A 195 -16.16 4.91 -9.86
#